data_AF-A0A2N0QGI6-F1
#
_entry.id   AF-A0A2N0QGI6-F1
#
_cell.length_a   1.000
_cell.length_b   1.000
_cell.length_c   1.000
_cell.angle_alpha   90.00
_cell.angle_beta   90.00
_cell.angle_gamma   90.00
#
_symmetry.space_group_name_H-M   'P 1'
#
loop_
_entity.id
_entity.type
_entity.pdbx_description
1 polymer ?
#
loop_
_entity_poly.entity_id
_entity_poly.type
_entity_poly.pdbx_seq_one_letter_code
_entity_poly.pdbx_strand_id
1 'polypeptide(L)' 'MNDRIAMSDRWQRQYAPKNDINTDWYNATVKEITEEKWMDMIQELTKDKAAGPSKVLNEELKHLGTNMKALTLKLAN' A
#
# COMPACT_ATOMS: atom_id res chain seq x y z
N MET A 1 8.99 4.77 -19.32
CA MET A 1 9.90 3.77 -18.75
C MET A 1 9.33 3.38 -17.40
N ASN A 2 8.74 2.19 -17.31
CA ASN A 2 8.17 1.66 -16.07
C ASN A 2 9.30 1.02 -15.28
N ASP A 3 9.98 1.81 -14.45
CA ASP A 3 10.90 1.26 -13.46
C ASP A 3 10.06 0.70 -12.31
N ARG A 4 9.49 -0.50 -12.53
CA ARG A 4 9.09 -1.36 -11.42
C ARG A 4 10.36 -1.60 -10.63
N ILE A 5 10.44 -1.05 -9.42
CA ILE A 5 11.54 -1.31 -8.51
C ILE A 5 11.58 -2.82 -8.31
N ALA A 6 12.53 -3.48 -8.96
CA ALA A 6 12.67 -4.92 -8.85
C ALA A 6 13.14 -5.21 -7.41
N MET A 7 12.33 -5.98 -6.68
CA MET A 7 12.69 -6.42 -5.34
C MET A 7 14.03 -7.15 -5.38
N SER A 8 14.93 -6.84 -4.45
CA SER A 8 16.24 -7.51 -4.42
C SER A 8 16.09 -9.01 -4.13
N ASP A 9 17.06 -9.81 -4.58
CA ASP A 9 17.09 -11.26 -4.37
C ASP A 9 16.95 -11.69 -2.90
N ARG A 10 17.42 -10.84 -1.98
CA ARG A 10 17.24 -11.04 -0.54
C ARG A 10 15.75 -11.04 -0.18
N TRP A 11 15.01 -10.04 -0.63
CA TRP A 11 13.61 -9.89 -0.26
C TRP A 11 12.69 -10.81 -1.05
N GLN A 12 13.00 -11.11 -2.32
CA GLN A 12 12.27 -12.13 -3.08
C GLN A 12 12.28 -13.48 -2.34
N ARG A 13 13.44 -13.89 -1.83
CA ARG A 13 13.56 -15.12 -1.02
C ARG A 13 12.86 -15.03 0.33
N GLN A 14 12.97 -13.88 1.01
CA GLN A 14 12.38 -13.67 2.33
C GLN A 14 10.85 -13.71 2.30
N TYR A 15 10.24 -13.17 1.25
CA TYR A 15 8.78 -13.11 1.11
C TYR A 15 8.21 -14.27 0.30
N ALA A 16 9.02 -15.13 -0.31
CA ALA A 16 8.53 -16.31 -1.03
C ALA A 16 7.54 -17.13 -0.17
N PRO A 17 6.45 -17.65 -0.76
CA PRO A 17 5.48 -18.45 -0.03
C PRO A 17 6.16 -19.67 0.57
N LYS A 18 5.80 -20.01 1.81
CA LYS A 18 6.24 -21.26 2.43
C LYS A 18 5.50 -22.44 1.79
N ASN A 19 6.14 -23.60 1.74
CA ASN A 19 5.59 -24.80 1.10
C ASN A 19 4.26 -25.29 1.70
N ASP A 20 3.99 -24.96 2.96
CA ASP A 20 2.79 -25.29 3.71
C ASP A 20 1.67 -24.25 3.56
N ILE A 21 1.93 -23.13 2.89
CA ILE A 21 0.96 -22.06 2.66
C ILE A 21 0.31 -22.27 1.28
N ASN A 22 -1.02 -22.21 1.23
CA ASN A 22 -1.76 -22.20 -0.03
C ASN A 22 -1.31 -21.00 -0.88
N THR A 23 -0.82 -21.28 -2.09
CA THR A 23 -0.29 -20.26 -3.00
C THR A 23 -1.33 -19.22 -3.38
N ASP A 24 -2.61 -19.56 -3.47
CA ASP A 24 -3.68 -18.61 -3.80
C ASP A 24 -3.86 -17.57 -2.70
N TRP A 25 -3.71 -17.96 -1.43
CA TRP A 25 -3.78 -17.02 -0.29
C TRP A 25 -2.60 -16.05 -0.29
N TYR A 26 -1.40 -16.57 -0.59
CA TYR A 26 -0.22 -15.72 -0.74
C TYR A 26 -0.39 -14.75 -1.92
N ASN A 27 -0.79 -15.25 -3.09
CA ASN A 27 -1.02 -14.46 -4.30
C ASN A 27 -2.07 -13.36 -4.08
N ALA A 28 -3.12 -13.64 -3.32
CA ALA A 28 -4.11 -12.63 -2.95
C ALA A 28 -3.52 -11.51 -2.07
N THR A 29 -2.51 -11.82 -1.26
CA THR A 29 -1.86 -10.87 -0.34
C THR A 29 -0.84 -9.98 -1.05
N VAL A 30 -0.11 -10.52 -2.02
CA VAL A 30 0.90 -9.76 -2.80
C VAL A 30 0.33 -9.05 -4.03
N LYS A 31 -0.99 -9.13 -4.24
CA LYS A 31 -1.66 -8.45 -5.33
C LYS A 31 -1.52 -6.93 -5.16
N GLU A 32 -1.21 -6.23 -6.25
CA GLU A 32 -1.16 -4.78 -6.29
C GLU A 32 -2.49 -4.18 -5.80
N ILE A 33 -2.38 -3.13 -4.99
CA ILE A 33 -3.50 -2.34 -4.50
C ILE A 33 -4.06 -1.54 -5.68
N THR A 34 -5.36 -1.68 -5.92
CA THR A 34 -6.10 -0.90 -6.93
C THR A 34 -6.37 0.51 -6.42
N GLU A 35 -6.48 1.47 -7.33
CA GLU A 35 -6.84 2.86 -6.99
C GLU A 35 -8.15 2.97 -6.19
N GLU A 36 -9.20 2.25 -6.62
CA GLU A 36 -10.50 2.22 -5.93
C GLU A 36 -10.37 1.77 -4.46
N LYS A 37 -9.81 0.58 -4.23
CA LYS A 37 -9.57 0.07 -2.87
C LYS A 37 -8.70 0.97 -2.01
N TRP A 38 -7.70 1.64 -2.60
CA TRP A 38 -6.86 2.60 -1.88
C TRP A 38 -7.66 3.83 -1.45
N MET A 39 -8.50 4.34 -2.36
CA MET A 39 -9.37 5.47 -2.10
C MET A 39 -10.39 5.18 -1.00
N ASP A 40 -11.03 4.01 -1.05
CA ASP A 40 -11.98 3.57 -0.02
C ASP A 40 -11.30 3.50 1.35
N MET A 41 -10.12 2.87 1.42
CA MET A 41 -9.34 2.78 2.66
C MET A 41 -8.98 4.16 3.25
N ILE A 42 -8.57 5.12 2.40
CA ILE A 42 -8.27 6.48 2.85
C ILE A 42 -9.51 7.17 3.42
N GLN A 43 -10.67 7.00 2.80
CA GLN A 43 -11.92 7.61 3.29
C GLN A 43 -12.39 6.99 4.61
N GLU A 44 -12.13 5.71 4.84
CA GLU A 44 -12.46 4.99 6.08
C GLU A 44 -11.57 5.35 7.28
N LEU A 45 -10.49 6.12 7.08
CA LEU A 45 -9.62 6.54 8.18
C LEU A 45 -10.41 7.29 9.26
N THR A 46 -10.28 6.87 10.52
CA THR A 46 -10.97 7.53 11.63
C THR A 46 -10.40 8.93 11.88
N LYS A 47 -11.28 9.90 12.12
CA LYS A 47 -10.93 11.28 12.47
C LYS A 47 -10.29 11.36 13.87
N ASP A 48 -9.52 12.43 14.11
CA ASP A 48 -8.94 12.80 15.42
C ASP A 48 -7.98 11.75 16.03
N LYS A 49 -7.42 10.87 15.20
CA LYS A 49 -6.30 10.01 15.62
C LYS A 49 -5.01 10.81 15.70
N ALA A 50 -4.16 10.42 16.65
CA ALA A 50 -2.82 10.99 16.78
C ALA A 50 -2.04 10.79 15.49
N ALA A 51 -1.47 11.88 14.96
CA ALA A 51 -0.53 11.77 13.87
C ALA A 51 0.69 10.98 14.33
N GLY A 52 1.18 10.08 13.48
CA GLY A 52 2.41 9.34 13.73
C GLY A 52 3.65 10.24 13.62
N PRO A 53 4.86 9.66 13.56
CA PRO A 53 6.11 10.42 13.41
C PRO A 53 6.15 11.35 12.19
N SER A 54 5.37 11.06 11.15
CA SER A 54 5.20 11.92 9.97
C SER A 54 4.48 13.24 10.27
N LYS A 55 3.75 13.33 11.39
CA LYS A 55 2.86 14.44 11.77
C LYS A 55 1.71 14.69 10.77
N VAL A 56 1.50 13.80 9.81
CA VAL A 56 0.39 13.85 8.85
C VAL A 56 -0.87 13.29 9.51
N LEU A 57 -1.95 14.06 9.48
CA LEU A 57 -3.25 13.66 10.01
C LEU A 57 -4.04 12.85 8.98
N ASN A 58 -4.88 11.94 9.47
CA ASN A 58 -5.83 11.21 8.61
C ASN A 58 -6.72 12.13 7.78
N GLU A 59 -7.12 13.26 8.35
CA GLU A 59 -7.92 14.26 7.64
C GLU A 59 -7.14 14.89 6.49
N GLU A 60 -5.83 15.10 6.61
CA GLU A 60 -5.02 15.60 5.50
C GLU A 60 -4.95 14.58 4.36
N LEU A 61 -4.91 13.27 4.68
CA LEU A 61 -4.93 12.19 3.69
C LEU A 61 -6.27 12.10 2.95
N LYS A 62 -7.40 12.32 3.63
CA LYS A 62 -8.73 12.32 3.01
C LYS A 62 -8.92 13.43 2.00
N HIS A 63 -8.37 14.61 2.28
CA HIS A 63 -8.51 15.81 1.46
C HIS A 63 -7.43 15.96 0.38
N LEU A 64 -6.62 14.92 0.14
CA LEU A 64 -5.60 14.95 -0.90
C LEU A 64 -6.19 15.20 -2.30
N GLY A 65 -5.50 16.02 -3.09
CA GLY A 65 -5.77 16.15 -4.51
C GLY A 65 -5.38 14.89 -5.30
N THR A 66 -5.92 14.73 -6.51
CA THR A 66 -5.75 13.53 -7.36
C THR A 66 -4.29 13.15 -7.57
N ASN A 67 -3.41 14.13 -7.81
CA ASN A 67 -1.97 13.87 -8.01
C ASN A 67 -1.32 13.27 -6.76
N MET A 68 -1.67 13.77 -5.57
CA MET A 68 -1.11 13.27 -4.33
C MET A 68 -1.68 11.89 -3.97
N LYS A 69 -2.96 11.65 -4.27
CA LYS A 69 -3.57 10.31 -4.18
C LYS A 69 -2.83 9.29 -5.03
N ALA A 70 -2.55 9.61 -6.29
CA ALA A 70 -1.77 8.76 -7.18
C ALA A 70 -0.34 8.49 -6.66
N LEU A 71 0.32 9.50 -6.07
CA LEU A 71 1.64 9.33 -5.45
C LEU A 71 1.60 8.43 -4.22
N THR A 72 0.58 8.56 -3.36
CA THR A 72 0.42 7.70 -2.17
C THR A 72 0.13 6.25 -2.55
N LEU A 73 -0.65 6.02 -3.60
CA LEU A 73 -0.88 4.68 -4.16
C LEU A 73 0.43 4.07 -4.69
N LYS A 74 1.23 4.87 -5.39
CA LYS A 74 2.55 4.44 -5.88
C LYS A 74 3.54 4.16 -4.75
N LEU A 75 3.39 4.80 -3.59
CA LEU A 75 4.21 4.52 -2.40
C LEU A 75 3.76 3.22 -1.70
N ALA A 76 2.47 2.92 -1.74
CA ALA A 76 1.87 1.76 -1.07
C ALA A 76 2.08 0.44 -1.82
N ASN A 77 2.31 0.51 -3.14
CA ASN A 77 2.68 -0.61 -4.01
C ASN A 77 4.19 -0.69 -4.20
#